data_AF-A0A0G1VY09-F1
#
_entry.id   AF-A0A0G1VY09-F1
#
_cell.length_a   1.000
_cell.length_b   1.000
_cell.length_c   1.000
_cell.angle_alpha   90.00
_cell.angle_beta   90.00
_cell.angle_gamma   90.00
#
_symmetry.space_group_name_H-M   'P 1'
#
loop_
_entity.id
_entity.type
_entity.pdbx_description
1 polymer ?
#
loop_
_entity_poly.entity_id
_entity_poly.type
_entity_poly.pdbx_seq_one_letter_code
_entity_poly.pdbx_strand_id
1 'polypeptide(L)'
;MPELPKQIDERQLREQQVEKITDFLERIDAYQYAQNLLTHPEARDEFPFEKFKDFLVRINGIARDIPIHERRTDGEEVHLEGYGSAAVPRHKDKEGLLKEAYESLDKMSAEDRAYLLPAMINEVHLFNDGNGRTSRILHTLLHKFASEAEFKKALTTAVGRDGRFNAPDLDPSITGTDRQKIVMMRHGIKFSNDRDYSPVAPEDLRGFFDVINKPTTPNGRKLMKMRKGDGAYIFVAAYEWLKEQSLLEDSKISNGDGDFLSPVKMEQILSDSDWTEIFERYYAIKREHARLLVEAFVEPDKYKCVDGTMNLKDYFKHEVQVRWKRHRM
;
A
#
# COMPACT_ATOMS: atom_id res chain seq x y z
N MET A 1 -27.07 -24.37 31.44
CA MET A 1 -26.23 -24.46 30.22
C MET A 1 -25.82 -23.04 29.86
N PRO A 2 -24.53 -22.72 29.67
CA PRO A 2 -24.16 -21.42 29.13
C PRO A 2 -24.70 -21.33 27.70
N GLU A 3 -25.46 -20.28 27.42
CA GLU A 3 -25.96 -19.99 26.08
C GLU A 3 -24.77 -19.88 25.12
N LEU A 4 -24.80 -20.67 24.05
CA LEU A 4 -23.88 -20.50 22.93
C LEU A 4 -24.00 -19.05 22.44
N PRO A 5 -22.90 -18.33 22.17
CA PRO A 5 -22.96 -16.98 21.63
C PRO A 5 -23.84 -16.99 20.38
N LYS A 6 -24.89 -16.15 20.37
CA LYS A 6 -25.70 -15.94 19.17
C LYS A 6 -24.74 -15.61 18.03
N GLN A 7 -24.76 -16.41 16.96
CA GLN A 7 -24.08 -16.06 15.71
C GLN A 7 -24.54 -14.65 15.33
N ILE A 8 -23.63 -13.68 15.42
CA ILE A 8 -23.89 -12.33 14.94
C ILE A 8 -24.06 -12.47 13.43
N ASP A 9 -25.23 -12.14 12.91
CA ASP A 9 -25.44 -12.07 11.47
C ASP A 9 -24.61 -10.90 10.94
N GLU A 10 -23.43 -11.22 10.39
CA GLU A 10 -22.54 -10.24 9.77
C GLU A 10 -23.24 -9.40 8.70
N ARG A 11 -24.34 -9.90 8.11
CA ARG A 11 -25.13 -9.15 7.12
C ARG A 11 -25.88 -8.00 7.77
N GLN A 12 -26.64 -8.29 8.83
CA GLN A 12 -27.37 -7.25 9.58
C GLN A 12 -26.41 -6.23 10.19
N LEU A 13 -25.25 -6.69 10.70
CA LEU A 13 -24.22 -5.79 11.22
C LEU A 13 -23.71 -4.82 10.13
N ARG A 14 -23.44 -5.32 8.91
CA ARG A 14 -22.97 -4.50 7.79
C ARG A 14 -24.02 -3.53 7.28
N GLU A 15 -25.29 -3.92 7.23
CA GLU A 15 -26.39 -3.03 6.84
C GLU A 15 -26.56 -1.89 7.85
N GLN A 16 -26.54 -2.18 9.15
CA GLN A 16 -26.56 -1.16 10.20
C GLN A 16 -25.34 -0.22 10.14
N GLN A 17 -24.17 -0.74 9.76
CA GLN A 17 -22.97 0.09 9.54
C GLN A 17 -23.12 1.05 8.35
N VAL A 18 -23.81 0.65 7.28
CA VAL A 18 -24.06 1.51 6.12
C VAL A 18 -24.89 2.74 6.51
N GLU A 19 -25.97 2.54 7.26
CA GLU A 19 -26.81 3.63 7.77
C GLU A 19 -26.00 4.55 8.70
N LYS A 20 -25.31 3.98 9.71
CA LYS A 20 -24.46 4.74 10.63
C LYS A 20 -23.40 5.60 9.92
N ILE A 21 -22.77 5.07 8.86
CA ILE A 21 -21.77 5.82 8.09
C ILE A 21 -22.43 6.92 7.28
N THR A 22 -23.51 6.61 6.57
CA THR A 22 -24.21 7.58 5.72
C THR A 22 -24.72 8.74 6.57
N ASP A 23 -25.41 8.46 7.68
CA ASP A 23 -25.91 9.46 8.62
C ASP A 23 -24.78 10.32 9.20
N PHE A 24 -23.66 9.69 9.57
CA PHE A 24 -22.51 10.43 10.07
C PHE A 24 -21.94 11.39 9.02
N LEU A 25 -21.75 10.91 7.78
CA LEU A 25 -21.18 11.69 6.69
C LEU A 25 -22.10 12.85 6.29
N GLU A 26 -23.42 12.63 6.26
CA GLU A 26 -24.40 13.69 6.03
C GLU A 26 -24.37 14.74 7.14
N ARG A 27 -24.37 14.31 8.41
CA ARG A 27 -24.39 15.22 9.57
C ARG A 27 -23.19 16.17 9.64
N ILE A 28 -22.03 15.73 9.17
CA ILE A 28 -20.81 16.56 9.17
C ILE A 28 -20.57 17.28 7.85
N ASP A 29 -21.52 17.21 6.91
CA ASP A 29 -21.39 17.76 5.57
C ASP A 29 -20.12 17.29 4.83
N ALA A 30 -19.83 15.98 4.96
CA ALA A 30 -18.58 15.39 4.47
C ALA A 30 -18.42 15.52 2.95
N TYR A 31 -19.52 15.55 2.21
CA TYR A 31 -19.49 15.72 0.77
C TYR A 31 -19.02 17.13 0.42
N GLN A 32 -19.63 18.18 0.99
CA GLN A 32 -19.18 19.56 0.73
C GLN A 32 -17.74 19.77 1.19
N TYR A 33 -17.37 19.21 2.36
CA TYR A 33 -16.00 19.18 2.84
C TYR A 33 -15.02 18.59 1.80
N ALA A 34 -15.35 17.43 1.25
CA ALA A 34 -14.50 16.75 0.27
C ALA A 34 -14.45 17.49 -1.08
N GLN A 35 -15.58 18.06 -1.53
CA GLN A 35 -15.61 18.88 -2.74
C GLN A 35 -14.79 20.17 -2.59
N ASN A 36 -14.77 20.78 -1.40
CA ASN A 36 -13.91 21.93 -1.10
C ASN A 36 -12.42 21.56 -1.20
N LEU A 37 -12.04 20.38 -0.70
CA LEU A 37 -10.67 19.83 -0.83
C LEU A 37 -10.22 19.65 -2.30
N LEU A 38 -11.16 19.38 -3.21
CA LEU A 38 -10.88 19.26 -4.65
C LEU A 38 -10.74 20.60 -5.37
N THR A 39 -11.35 21.66 -4.85
CA THR A 39 -11.58 22.91 -5.59
C THR A 39 -10.65 24.04 -5.16
N HIS A 40 -10.13 24.02 -3.93
CA HIS A 40 -9.34 25.12 -3.39
C HIS A 40 -7.89 24.67 -3.13
N PRO A 41 -6.88 25.26 -3.81
CA PRO A 41 -5.47 25.05 -3.47
C PRO A 41 -5.14 25.44 -2.02
N GLU A 42 -5.85 26.45 -1.49
CA GLU A 42 -5.76 26.93 -0.10
C GLU A 42 -6.43 26.00 0.92
N ALA A 43 -6.99 24.86 0.47
CA ALA A 43 -7.60 23.87 1.34
C ALA A 43 -6.66 23.38 2.45
N ARG A 44 -5.33 23.55 2.35
CA ARG A 44 -4.38 23.21 3.43
C ARG A 44 -4.55 24.06 4.69
N ASP A 45 -4.85 25.34 4.53
CA ASP A 45 -4.95 26.27 5.66
C ASP A 45 -6.28 26.09 6.39
N GLU A 46 -7.35 25.83 5.64
CA GLU A 46 -8.68 25.54 6.19
C GLU A 46 -8.78 24.10 6.71
N PHE A 47 -8.11 23.17 6.03
CA PHE A 47 -8.10 21.73 6.28
C PHE A 47 -6.66 21.23 6.43
N PRO A 48 -6.04 21.39 7.61
CA PRO A 48 -4.73 20.81 7.86
C PRO A 48 -4.80 19.28 7.84
N PHE A 49 -3.67 18.65 7.54
CA PHE A 49 -3.52 17.19 7.47
C PHE A 49 -4.09 16.47 8.70
N GLU A 50 -3.93 17.02 9.91
CA GLU A 50 -4.48 16.42 11.14
C GLU A 50 -6.01 16.28 11.11
N LYS A 51 -6.75 17.26 10.56
CA LYS A 51 -8.20 17.15 10.41
C LYS A 51 -8.58 16.06 9.40
N PHE A 52 -7.81 15.95 8.32
CA PHE A 52 -8.00 14.88 7.33
C PHE A 52 -7.73 13.50 7.95
N LYS A 53 -6.65 13.34 8.72
CA LYS A 53 -6.32 12.10 9.44
C LYS A 53 -7.43 11.72 10.42
N ASP A 54 -7.89 12.66 11.24
CA ASP A 54 -9.00 12.47 12.18
C ASP A 54 -10.29 12.04 11.47
N PHE A 55 -10.57 12.63 10.31
CA PHE A 55 -11.70 12.26 9.47
C PHE A 55 -11.60 10.80 9.01
N LEU A 56 -10.44 10.34 8.55
CA LEU A 56 -10.22 8.94 8.17
C LEU A 56 -10.41 7.99 9.36
N VAL A 57 -9.83 8.33 10.52
CA VAL A 57 -9.96 7.55 11.76
C VAL A 57 -11.44 7.42 12.17
N ARG A 58 -12.24 8.49 12.04
CA ARG A 58 -13.66 8.46 12.35
C ARG A 58 -14.44 7.57 11.39
N ILE A 59 -14.23 7.70 10.08
CA ILE A 59 -14.91 6.85 9.08
C ILE A 59 -14.56 5.39 9.29
N ASN A 60 -13.28 5.06 9.39
CA ASN A 60 -12.83 3.69 9.61
C ASN A 60 -13.37 3.11 10.92
N GLY A 61 -13.34 3.90 11.99
CA GLY A 61 -13.88 3.51 13.29
C GLY A 61 -15.38 3.23 13.26
N ILE A 62 -16.18 4.03 12.54
CA ILE A 62 -17.62 3.73 12.37
C ILE A 62 -17.80 2.47 11.52
N ALA A 63 -17.02 2.31 10.45
CA ALA A 63 -17.06 1.14 9.57
C ALA A 63 -16.72 -0.17 10.27
N ARG A 64 -15.93 -0.12 11.34
CA ARG A 64 -15.53 -1.26 12.15
C ARG A 64 -16.31 -1.37 13.47
N ASP A 65 -17.29 -0.50 13.69
CA ASP A 65 -18.06 -0.37 14.93
C ASP A 65 -17.18 -0.19 16.19
N ILE A 66 -16.07 0.53 16.04
CA ILE A 66 -15.12 0.84 17.12
C ILE A 66 -15.66 2.01 17.96
N PRO A 67 -15.69 1.89 19.31
CA PRO A 67 -16.06 2.97 20.21
C PRO A 67 -15.25 4.24 19.97
N ILE A 68 -15.88 5.42 20.05
CA ILE A 68 -15.24 6.71 19.71
C ILE A 68 -13.87 6.91 20.40
N HIS A 69 -13.75 6.52 21.67
CA HIS A 69 -12.55 6.71 22.48
C HIS A 69 -11.42 5.72 22.16
N GLU A 70 -11.69 4.67 21.38
CA GLU A 70 -10.70 3.66 20.95
C GLU A 70 -10.22 3.88 19.51
N ARG A 71 -10.88 4.76 18.75
CA ARG A 71 -10.54 4.99 17.34
C ARG A 71 -9.17 5.62 17.22
N ARG A 72 -8.29 4.96 16.47
CA ARG A 72 -6.94 5.41 16.15
C ARG A 72 -6.44 4.73 14.89
N THR A 73 -5.30 5.19 14.39
CA THR A 73 -4.50 4.42 13.43
C THR A 73 -3.94 3.20 14.15
N ASP A 74 -4.23 2.00 13.65
CA ASP A 74 -3.86 0.76 14.33
C ASP A 74 -3.18 -0.26 13.41
N GLY A 75 -2.86 0.10 12.16
CA GLY A 75 -2.30 -0.79 11.13
C GLY A 75 -0.88 -1.32 11.36
N GLU A 76 -0.50 -1.72 12.57
CA GLU A 76 0.80 -2.36 12.83
C GLU A 76 0.85 -3.79 12.31
N GLU A 77 -0.24 -4.54 12.45
CA GLU A 77 -0.35 -5.96 12.10
C GLU A 77 -1.42 -6.15 11.03
N VAL A 78 -1.06 -5.83 9.79
CA VAL A 78 -1.99 -5.93 8.66
C VAL A 78 -1.98 -7.34 8.09
N HIS A 79 -3.13 -8.00 8.18
CA HIS A 79 -3.39 -9.28 7.51
C HIS A 79 -4.22 -9.04 6.25
N LEU A 80 -3.72 -9.48 5.10
CA LEU A 80 -4.49 -9.44 3.86
C LEU A 80 -5.05 -10.82 3.55
N GLU A 81 -6.34 -10.85 3.26
CA GLU A 81 -7.04 -12.07 2.87
C GLU A 81 -6.40 -12.65 1.60
N GLY A 82 -5.96 -13.92 1.65
CA GLY A 82 -5.23 -14.58 0.56
C GLY A 82 -3.72 -14.27 0.46
N TYR A 83 -3.24 -13.26 1.19
CA TYR A 83 -1.83 -12.85 1.24
C TYR A 83 -1.38 -12.68 2.70
N GLY A 84 -0.84 -13.73 3.32
CA GLY A 84 -0.44 -13.80 4.74
C GLY A 84 -0.21 -12.49 5.51
N SER A 85 1.05 -12.18 5.89
CA SER A 85 1.41 -10.85 6.40
C SER A 85 1.81 -9.98 5.22
N ALA A 86 1.00 -8.98 4.90
CA ALA A 86 1.25 -8.14 3.75
C ALA A 86 2.48 -7.27 3.97
N ALA A 87 3.28 -7.13 2.92
CA ALA A 87 4.50 -6.35 2.96
C ALA A 87 4.18 -4.88 2.70
N VAL A 88 3.61 -4.23 3.71
CA VAL A 88 3.23 -2.82 3.73
C VAL A 88 4.36 -1.97 4.32
N PRO A 89 4.35 -0.62 4.16
CA PRO A 89 5.28 0.26 4.88
C PRO A 89 5.22 0.03 6.40
N ARG A 90 6.34 0.23 7.10
CA ARG A 90 6.37 0.10 8.57
C ARG A 90 5.47 1.15 9.21
N HIS A 91 4.87 0.83 10.35
CA HIS A 91 3.90 1.72 11.02
C HIS A 91 4.38 3.17 11.17
N LYS A 92 5.63 3.37 11.61
CA LYS A 92 6.25 4.71 11.77
C LYS A 92 6.32 5.56 10.50
N ASP A 93 6.31 4.92 9.32
CA ASP A 93 6.43 5.61 8.02
C ASP A 93 5.07 5.96 7.40
N LYS A 94 3.97 5.33 7.87
CA LYS A 94 2.64 5.41 7.23
C LYS A 94 2.06 6.82 7.25
N GLU A 95 2.14 7.49 8.40
CA GLU A 95 1.61 8.84 8.55
C GLU A 95 2.36 9.83 7.65
N GLY A 96 3.69 9.74 7.61
CA GLY A 96 4.52 10.60 6.74
C GLY A 96 4.19 10.41 5.25
N LEU A 97 4.01 9.16 4.81
CA LEU A 97 3.61 8.86 3.42
C LEU A 97 2.21 9.41 3.08
N LEU A 98 1.24 9.26 3.99
CA LEU A 98 -0.10 9.79 3.77
C LEU A 98 -0.10 11.32 3.76
N LYS A 99 0.69 11.94 4.64
CA LYS A 99 0.89 13.39 4.68
C LYS A 99 1.50 13.91 3.39
N GLU A 100 2.51 13.23 2.86
CA GLU A 100 3.15 13.57 1.59
C GLU A 100 2.16 13.54 0.41
N ALA A 101 1.27 12.55 0.38
CA ALA A 101 0.19 12.47 -0.61
C ALA A 101 -0.80 13.65 -0.48
N TYR A 102 -1.19 13.97 0.76
CA TYR A 102 -2.08 15.10 1.07
C TYR A 102 -1.45 16.46 0.69
N GLU A 103 -0.16 16.62 0.96
CA GLU A 103 0.63 17.80 0.61
C GLU A 103 1.03 17.85 -0.87
N SER A 104 0.56 16.92 -1.69
CA SER A 104 0.80 16.92 -3.13
C SER A 104 -0.44 17.26 -3.96
N LEU A 105 -1.60 17.45 -3.33
CA LEU A 105 -2.89 17.62 -4.04
C LEU A 105 -2.96 18.86 -4.93
N ASP A 106 -2.31 19.96 -4.54
CA ASP A 106 -2.25 21.20 -5.31
C ASP A 106 -1.53 21.05 -6.66
N LYS A 107 -0.69 20.02 -6.80
CA LYS A 107 0.07 19.72 -8.02
C LYS A 107 -0.71 18.88 -9.04
N MET A 108 -1.95 18.50 -8.73
CA MET A 108 -2.75 17.62 -9.59
C MET A 108 -4.19 18.06 -9.74
N SER A 109 -4.84 17.55 -10.79
CA SER A 109 -6.25 17.81 -11.09
C SER A 109 -7.17 17.25 -10.00
N ALA A 110 -8.35 17.84 -9.83
CA ALA A 110 -9.37 17.33 -8.91
C ALA A 110 -9.71 15.84 -9.16
N GLU A 111 -9.75 15.43 -10.42
CA GLU A 111 -9.99 14.03 -10.78
C GLU A 111 -8.88 13.13 -10.25
N ASP A 112 -7.61 13.51 -10.45
CA ASP A 112 -6.46 12.73 -10.00
C ASP A 112 -6.39 12.62 -8.47
N ARG A 113 -6.78 13.67 -7.73
CA ARG A 113 -6.90 13.63 -6.26
C ARG A 113 -7.86 12.55 -5.78
N ALA A 114 -8.97 12.36 -6.50
CA ALA A 114 -9.97 11.35 -6.17
C ALA A 114 -9.44 9.92 -6.31
N TYR A 115 -8.39 9.69 -7.10
CA TYR A 115 -7.73 8.39 -7.20
C TYR A 115 -6.55 8.24 -6.22
N LEU A 116 -5.69 9.26 -6.10
CA LEU A 116 -4.46 9.14 -5.31
C LEU A 116 -4.73 8.96 -3.82
N LEU A 117 -5.51 9.84 -3.18
CA LEU A 117 -5.70 9.77 -1.72
C LEU A 117 -6.31 8.44 -1.28
N PRO A 118 -7.38 7.93 -1.93
CA PRO A 118 -7.89 6.61 -1.59
C PRO A 118 -6.90 5.48 -1.86
N ALA A 119 -6.14 5.54 -2.95
CA ALA A 119 -5.13 4.53 -3.24
C ALA A 119 -4.02 4.53 -2.17
N MET A 120 -3.63 5.70 -1.67
CA MET A 120 -2.62 5.83 -0.61
C MET A 120 -3.10 5.27 0.74
N ILE A 121 -4.40 5.34 1.05
CA ILE A 121 -4.96 4.65 2.24
C ILE A 121 -4.74 3.15 2.14
N ASN A 122 -4.94 2.57 0.95
CA ASN A 122 -4.69 1.16 0.72
C ASN A 122 -3.18 0.87 0.70
N GLU A 123 -2.35 1.69 0.06
CA GLU A 123 -0.90 1.46 -0.03
C GLU A 123 -0.23 1.42 1.34
N VAL A 124 -0.56 2.37 2.21
CA VAL A 124 0.05 2.44 3.55
C VAL A 124 -0.63 1.49 4.53
N HIS A 125 -1.86 1.04 4.26
CA HIS A 125 -2.70 0.30 5.20
C HIS A 125 -2.70 0.93 6.59
N LEU A 126 -3.25 2.15 6.71
CA LEU A 126 -3.24 2.93 7.95
C LEU A 126 -3.91 2.21 9.13
N PHE A 127 -4.88 1.35 8.82
CA PHE A 127 -5.68 0.60 9.79
C PHE A 127 -5.41 -0.90 9.70
N ASN A 128 -5.65 -1.66 10.77
CA ASN A 128 -5.55 -3.13 10.75
C ASN A 128 -6.60 -3.77 9.83
N ASP A 129 -7.76 -3.12 9.68
CA ASP A 129 -8.84 -3.55 8.79
C ASP A 129 -9.60 -2.34 8.21
N GLY A 130 -10.40 -2.56 7.17
CA GLY A 130 -11.30 -1.56 6.61
C GLY A 130 -10.63 -0.52 5.72
N ASN A 131 -9.35 -0.66 5.37
CA ASN A 131 -8.64 0.25 4.46
C ASN A 131 -9.36 0.36 3.11
N GLY A 132 -9.68 -0.76 2.47
CA GLY A 132 -10.39 -0.76 1.18
C GLY A 132 -11.77 -0.09 1.26
N ARG A 133 -12.50 -0.27 2.37
CA ARG A 133 -13.81 0.39 2.56
C ARG A 133 -13.64 1.90 2.76
N THR A 134 -12.66 2.29 3.58
CA THR A 134 -12.33 3.70 3.83
C THR A 134 -11.89 4.39 2.55
N SER A 135 -11.06 3.73 1.75
CA SER A 135 -10.63 4.15 0.42
C SER A 135 -11.82 4.39 -0.50
N ARG A 136 -12.74 3.42 -0.64
CA ARG A 136 -13.94 3.59 -1.47
C ARG A 136 -14.85 4.72 -1.00
N ILE A 137 -15.06 4.87 0.31
CA ILE A 137 -15.83 5.99 0.87
C ILE A 137 -15.17 7.31 0.48
N LEU A 138 -13.86 7.43 0.67
CA LEU A 138 -13.13 8.64 0.32
C LEU A 138 -13.18 8.94 -1.19
N HIS A 139 -13.00 7.92 -2.05
CA HIS A 139 -13.14 8.08 -3.49
C HIS A 139 -14.52 8.61 -3.85
N THR A 140 -15.59 8.04 -3.28
CA THR A 140 -16.95 8.51 -3.52
C THR A 140 -17.13 9.96 -3.05
N LEU A 141 -16.61 10.34 -1.89
CA LEU A 141 -16.71 11.74 -1.42
C LEU A 141 -15.94 12.72 -2.31
N LEU A 142 -14.80 12.29 -2.86
CA LEU A 142 -13.96 13.07 -3.77
C LEU A 142 -14.41 13.00 -5.23
N HIS A 143 -15.46 12.24 -5.56
CA HIS A 143 -15.98 12.17 -6.91
C HIS A 143 -17.14 13.16 -7.11
N LYS A 144 -17.30 13.68 -8.32
CA LYS A 144 -18.43 14.56 -8.66
C LYS A 144 -19.62 13.72 -9.15
N PHE A 145 -20.80 14.04 -8.66
CA PHE A 145 -22.06 13.41 -9.09
C PHE A 145 -22.99 14.46 -9.70
N ALA A 146 -23.88 14.03 -10.61
CA ALA A 146 -24.83 14.94 -11.24
C ALA A 146 -25.97 15.35 -10.29
N SER A 147 -26.20 14.57 -9.23
CA SER A 147 -27.19 14.87 -8.20
C SER A 147 -26.83 14.28 -6.84
N GLU A 148 -27.44 14.81 -5.78
CA GLU A 148 -27.35 14.26 -4.42
C GLU A 148 -27.87 12.81 -4.37
N ALA A 149 -28.91 12.49 -5.13
CA ALA A 149 -29.46 11.13 -5.19
C ALA A 149 -28.46 10.12 -5.77
N GLU A 150 -27.72 10.50 -6.82
CA GLU A 150 -26.64 9.67 -7.38
C GLU A 150 -25.50 9.48 -6.38
N PHE A 151 -25.09 10.55 -5.70
CA PHE A 151 -24.08 10.50 -4.65
C PHE A 151 -24.49 9.54 -3.52
N LYS A 152 -25.71 9.67 -2.96
CA LYS A 152 -26.21 8.80 -1.89
C LYS A 152 -26.25 7.33 -2.31
N LYS A 153 -26.67 7.06 -3.55
CA LYS A 153 -26.68 5.70 -4.11
C LYS A 153 -25.25 5.15 -4.23
N ALA A 154 -24.31 5.95 -4.72
CA ALA A 154 -22.91 5.55 -4.84
C ALA A 154 -22.26 5.31 -3.47
N LEU A 155 -22.54 6.17 -2.49
CA LEU A 155 -22.02 6.04 -1.12
C LEU A 155 -22.56 4.77 -0.45
N THR A 156 -23.87 4.56 -0.49
CA THR A 156 -24.51 3.33 0.00
C THR A 156 -23.87 2.08 -0.61
N THR A 157 -23.61 2.11 -1.92
CA THR A 157 -22.94 1.00 -2.63
C THR A 157 -21.50 0.80 -2.16
N ALA A 158 -20.72 1.88 -2.05
CA ALA A 158 -19.31 1.85 -1.66
C ALA A 158 -19.08 1.32 -0.23
N VAL A 159 -19.98 1.66 0.69
CA VAL A 159 -19.96 1.23 2.08
C VAL A 159 -20.49 -0.20 2.24
N GLY A 160 -21.46 -0.57 1.39
CA GLY A 160 -22.18 -1.84 1.45
C GLY A 160 -21.30 -3.08 1.29
N ARG A 161 -21.89 -4.24 1.58
CA ARG A 161 -21.24 -5.56 1.56
C ARG A 161 -20.48 -5.82 0.26
N ASP A 162 -21.13 -5.54 -0.86
CA ASP A 162 -20.59 -5.79 -2.20
C ASP A 162 -19.86 -4.58 -2.76
N GLY A 163 -19.55 -3.56 -1.94
CA GLY A 163 -18.86 -2.35 -2.39
C GLY A 163 -17.49 -2.63 -3.01
N ARG A 164 -16.81 -3.72 -2.62
CA ARG A 164 -15.57 -4.17 -3.28
C ARG A 164 -15.79 -4.53 -4.77
N PHE A 165 -16.98 -5.01 -5.12
CA PHE A 165 -17.31 -5.45 -6.48
C PHE A 165 -18.09 -4.36 -7.23
N ASN A 166 -18.94 -3.61 -6.53
CA ASN A 166 -19.90 -2.68 -7.13
C ASN A 166 -19.44 -1.22 -7.13
N ALA A 167 -18.31 -0.90 -6.50
CA ALA A 167 -17.67 0.41 -6.55
C ALA A 167 -16.20 0.29 -7.01
N PRO A 168 -15.57 1.39 -7.47
CA PRO A 168 -14.17 1.37 -7.90
C PRO A 168 -13.24 0.80 -6.82
N ASP A 169 -12.38 -0.15 -7.18
CA ASP A 169 -11.37 -0.72 -6.27
C ASP A 169 -10.02 -0.07 -6.52
N LEU A 170 -9.62 0.84 -5.62
CA LEU A 170 -8.40 1.64 -5.72
C LEU A 170 -7.20 0.86 -5.16
N ASP A 171 -6.95 -0.31 -5.74
CA ASP A 171 -5.90 -1.24 -5.33
C ASP A 171 -4.54 -0.83 -5.92
N PRO A 172 -3.58 -0.35 -5.10
CA PRO A 172 -2.29 0.13 -5.59
C PRO A 172 -1.39 -1.01 -6.12
N SER A 173 -1.78 -2.28 -5.97
CA SER A 173 -1.11 -3.42 -6.62
C SER A 173 -1.21 -3.36 -8.15
N ILE A 174 -2.18 -2.60 -8.70
CA ILE A 174 -2.33 -2.37 -10.15
C ILE A 174 -1.02 -1.90 -10.79
N THR A 175 -0.28 -1.01 -10.13
CA THR A 175 1.04 -0.51 -10.58
C THR A 175 2.19 -1.09 -9.76
N GLY A 176 1.94 -2.11 -8.95
CA GLY A 176 2.90 -2.65 -7.98
C GLY A 176 4.17 -3.18 -8.66
N THR A 177 4.00 -3.96 -9.73
CA THR A 177 5.12 -4.52 -10.51
C THR A 177 5.95 -3.43 -11.20
N ASP A 178 5.29 -2.43 -11.79
CA ASP A 178 5.98 -1.33 -12.47
C ASP A 178 6.78 -0.47 -11.48
N ARG A 179 6.15 -0.09 -10.36
CA ARG A 179 6.81 0.65 -9.28
C ARG A 179 7.98 -0.16 -8.69
N GLN A 180 7.81 -1.47 -8.50
CA GLN A 180 8.90 -2.34 -8.04
C GLN A 180 10.09 -2.34 -9.01
N LYS A 181 9.84 -2.44 -10.32
CA LYS A 181 10.90 -2.35 -11.35
C LYS A 181 11.66 -1.03 -11.26
N ILE A 182 10.93 0.10 -11.16
CA ILE A 182 11.54 1.44 -11.04
C ILE A 182 12.44 1.55 -9.81
N VAL A 183 11.96 1.12 -8.63
CA VAL A 183 12.78 1.10 -7.40
C VAL A 183 14.02 0.25 -7.60
N MET A 184 13.86 -0.99 -8.09
CA MET A 184 14.99 -1.89 -8.29
C MET A 184 16.04 -1.33 -9.25
N MET A 185 15.63 -0.65 -10.32
CA MET A 185 16.55 0.03 -11.24
C MET A 185 17.30 1.18 -10.56
N ARG A 186 16.65 1.96 -9.68
CA ARG A 186 17.31 3.00 -8.87
C ARG A 186 18.39 2.41 -7.94
N HIS A 187 18.18 1.19 -7.48
CA HIS A 187 19.14 0.38 -6.71
C HIS A 187 20.10 -0.46 -7.58
N GLY A 188 20.25 -0.10 -8.85
CA GLY A 188 21.25 -0.71 -9.75
C GLY A 188 20.92 -2.12 -10.24
N ILE A 189 19.73 -2.65 -9.97
CA ILE A 189 19.29 -3.94 -10.52
C ILE A 189 18.91 -3.78 -11.98
N LYS A 190 19.57 -4.54 -12.84
CA LYS A 190 19.29 -4.61 -14.28
C LYS A 190 18.11 -5.56 -14.55
N PHE A 191 17.44 -5.37 -15.67
CA PHE A 191 16.36 -6.24 -16.14
C PHE A 191 16.72 -6.78 -17.52
N SER A 192 16.30 -8.01 -17.82
CA SER A 192 16.66 -8.68 -19.09
C SER A 192 16.05 -7.99 -20.30
N ASN A 193 14.91 -7.31 -20.12
CA ASN A 193 14.32 -6.44 -21.11
C ASN A 193 13.50 -5.31 -20.44
N ASP A 194 13.25 -4.25 -21.20
CA ASP A 194 12.52 -3.08 -20.71
C ASP A 194 11.01 -3.32 -20.56
N ARG A 195 10.46 -4.32 -21.26
CA ARG A 195 9.01 -4.59 -21.40
C ARG A 195 8.45 -5.73 -20.55
N ASP A 196 9.25 -6.29 -19.65
CA ASP A 196 8.87 -7.40 -18.79
C ASP A 196 9.47 -7.21 -17.40
N TYR A 197 8.93 -7.95 -16.44
CA TYR A 197 9.41 -8.02 -15.08
C TYR A 197 10.34 -9.24 -14.89
N SER A 198 11.55 -9.12 -15.41
CA SER A 198 12.58 -10.15 -15.34
C SER A 198 13.89 -9.57 -14.78
N PRO A 199 14.04 -9.42 -13.46
CA PRO A 199 15.23 -8.86 -12.84
C PRO A 199 16.43 -9.80 -13.01
N VAL A 200 17.60 -9.23 -13.26
CA VAL A 200 18.87 -9.94 -13.43
C VAL A 200 19.67 -9.77 -12.15
N ALA A 201 20.23 -10.87 -11.63
CA ALA A 201 21.11 -10.81 -10.47
C ALA A 201 22.33 -9.90 -10.76
N PRO A 202 22.85 -9.18 -9.75
CA PRO A 202 24.08 -8.42 -9.88
C PRO A 202 25.23 -9.29 -10.38
N GLU A 203 26.21 -8.71 -11.08
CA GLU A 203 27.32 -9.45 -11.73
C GLU A 203 28.15 -10.31 -10.77
N ASP A 204 28.19 -9.93 -9.49
CA ASP A 204 28.86 -10.67 -8.41
C ASP A 204 28.11 -11.96 -7.99
N LEU A 205 26.93 -12.21 -8.55
CA LEU A 205 26.01 -13.28 -8.18
C LEU A 205 25.35 -13.90 -9.43
N ARG A 206 25.04 -15.20 -9.34
CA ARG A 206 24.29 -15.91 -10.37
C ARG A 206 22.79 -15.92 -10.10
N GLY A 207 22.39 -15.69 -8.86
CA GLY A 207 21.00 -15.49 -8.45
C GLY A 207 20.88 -14.68 -7.17
N PHE A 208 19.66 -14.56 -6.63
CA PHE A 208 19.38 -13.66 -5.50
C PHE A 208 19.79 -14.28 -4.15
N PHE A 209 18.99 -15.22 -3.64
CA PHE A 209 19.24 -15.92 -2.38
C PHE A 209 19.35 -17.43 -2.61
N ASP A 210 20.23 -18.09 -1.86
CA ASP A 210 20.15 -19.53 -1.62
C ASP A 210 18.93 -19.84 -0.76
N VAL A 211 18.19 -20.87 -1.16
CA VAL A 211 16.90 -21.25 -0.59
C VAL A 211 16.92 -22.67 -0.03
N ILE A 212 17.99 -23.41 -0.31
CA ILE A 212 18.15 -24.80 0.07
C ILE A 212 18.43 -24.87 1.57
N ASN A 213 19.42 -24.10 2.01
CA ASN A 213 19.82 -24.06 3.40
C ASN A 213 19.01 -23.01 4.17
N LYS A 214 18.44 -23.42 5.32
CA LYS A 214 17.58 -22.55 6.13
C LYS A 214 18.34 -22.05 7.36
N PRO A 215 18.38 -20.73 7.60
CA PRO A 215 19.00 -20.18 8.79
C PRO A 215 18.23 -20.56 10.05
N THR A 216 18.95 -20.66 11.17
CA THR A 216 18.41 -21.10 12.47
C THR A 216 18.33 -19.98 13.51
N THR A 217 18.95 -18.84 13.25
CA THR A 217 18.84 -17.66 14.12
C THR A 217 17.50 -16.93 13.92
N PRO A 218 17.04 -16.15 14.92
CA PRO A 218 15.84 -15.31 14.77
C PRO A 218 15.92 -14.34 13.57
N ASN A 219 17.06 -13.67 13.37
CA ASN A 219 17.24 -12.71 12.28
C ASN A 219 17.28 -13.38 10.91
N GLY A 220 17.99 -14.50 10.77
CA GLY A 220 17.98 -15.26 9.52
C GLY A 220 16.59 -15.81 9.18
N ARG A 221 15.84 -16.31 10.17
CA ARG A 221 14.42 -16.70 9.96
C ARG A 221 13.54 -15.51 9.56
N LYS A 222 13.76 -14.34 10.16
CA LYS A 222 13.04 -13.10 9.82
C LYS A 222 13.32 -12.68 8.37
N LEU A 223 14.58 -12.67 7.95
CA LEU A 223 15.00 -12.43 6.56
C LEU A 223 14.24 -13.37 5.60
N MET A 224 14.21 -14.67 5.91
CA MET A 224 13.53 -15.67 5.08
C MET A 224 12.01 -15.51 5.04
N LYS A 225 11.40 -15.05 6.14
CA LYS A 225 9.97 -14.68 6.16
C LYS A 225 9.71 -13.49 5.24
N MET A 226 10.53 -12.44 5.33
CA MET A 226 10.42 -11.25 4.49
C MET A 226 10.61 -11.58 3.01
N ARG A 227 11.58 -12.46 2.69
CA ARG A 227 11.83 -12.93 1.32
C ARG A 227 10.61 -13.55 0.65
N LYS A 228 9.77 -14.28 1.39
CA LYS A 228 8.58 -14.92 0.82
C LYS A 228 7.53 -13.93 0.33
N GLY A 229 7.45 -12.75 0.96
CA GLY A 229 6.54 -11.67 0.55
C GLY A 229 7.20 -10.70 -0.43
N ASP A 230 8.38 -10.21 -0.08
CA ASP A 230 9.08 -9.10 -0.75
C ASP A 230 10.56 -9.43 -1.03
N GLY A 231 10.77 -10.58 -1.69
CA GLY A 231 12.11 -11.10 -2.01
C GLY A 231 13.04 -10.09 -2.66
N ALA A 232 12.52 -9.28 -3.58
CA ALA A 232 13.30 -8.27 -4.29
C ALA A 232 13.86 -7.18 -3.37
N TYR A 233 13.01 -6.57 -2.52
CA TYR A 233 13.45 -5.47 -1.66
C TYR A 233 14.39 -5.93 -0.56
N ILE A 234 14.11 -7.07 0.06
CA ILE A 234 14.99 -7.59 1.11
C ILE A 234 16.32 -8.08 0.53
N PHE A 235 16.32 -8.56 -0.71
CA PHE A 235 17.56 -8.86 -1.43
C PHE A 235 18.39 -7.60 -1.62
N VAL A 236 17.81 -6.54 -2.21
CA VAL A 236 18.54 -5.29 -2.48
C VAL A 236 19.12 -4.72 -1.18
N ALA A 237 18.31 -4.65 -0.11
CA ALA A 237 18.76 -4.16 1.18
C ALA A 237 19.96 -4.95 1.75
N ALA A 238 19.90 -6.28 1.67
CA ALA A 238 21.00 -7.14 2.12
C ALA A 238 22.24 -7.01 1.22
N TYR A 239 22.06 -7.06 -0.09
CA TYR A 239 23.15 -6.98 -1.07
C TYR A 239 23.92 -5.67 -0.95
N GLU A 240 23.24 -4.53 -0.89
CA GLU A 240 23.88 -3.21 -0.75
C GLU A 240 24.66 -3.10 0.55
N TRP A 241 24.06 -3.50 1.69
CA TRP A 241 24.75 -3.46 2.98
C TRP A 241 26.00 -4.33 2.99
N LEU A 242 25.88 -5.58 2.54
CA LEU A 242 26.99 -6.52 2.50
C LEU A 242 28.13 -6.04 1.59
N LYS A 243 27.79 -5.41 0.46
CA LYS A 243 28.77 -4.83 -0.46
C LYS A 243 29.50 -3.65 0.17
N GLU A 244 28.78 -2.74 0.81
CA GLU A 244 29.36 -1.57 1.48
C GLU A 244 30.26 -1.94 2.67
N GLN A 245 29.88 -2.97 3.43
CA GLN A 245 30.69 -3.47 4.55
C GLN A 245 31.80 -4.43 4.13
N SER A 246 31.98 -4.67 2.82
CA SER A 246 32.96 -5.65 2.30
C SER A 246 32.76 -7.08 2.84
N LEU A 247 31.52 -7.45 3.19
CA LEU A 247 31.10 -8.77 3.69
C LEU A 247 30.41 -9.64 2.63
N LEU A 248 30.33 -9.14 1.39
CA LEU A 248 29.60 -9.80 0.32
C LEU A 248 30.16 -11.19 0.00
N GLU A 249 31.47 -11.35 -0.17
CA GLU A 249 32.07 -12.65 -0.52
C GLU A 249 31.87 -13.69 0.60
N ASP A 250 32.03 -13.29 1.86
CA ASP A 250 31.84 -14.16 3.01
C ASP A 250 30.37 -14.58 3.20
N SER A 251 29.44 -13.80 2.62
CA SER A 251 28.00 -14.08 2.65
C SER A 251 27.52 -14.99 1.51
N LYS A 252 28.37 -15.31 0.52
CA LYS A 252 27.96 -16.11 -0.66
C LYS A 252 28.09 -17.60 -0.44
N ILE A 253 27.24 -18.38 -1.07
CA ILE A 253 27.45 -19.82 -1.28
C ILE A 253 27.53 -20.11 -2.77
N SER A 254 28.57 -20.85 -3.17
CA SER A 254 28.69 -21.43 -4.50
C SER A 254 27.99 -22.78 -4.52
N ASN A 255 27.08 -22.97 -5.46
CA ASN A 255 26.58 -24.30 -5.82
C ASN A 255 26.88 -24.56 -7.31
N GLY A 256 26.54 -25.74 -7.82
CA GLY A 256 26.78 -26.08 -9.24
C GLY A 256 26.14 -25.10 -10.24
N ASP A 257 25.20 -24.26 -9.78
CA ASP A 257 24.51 -23.26 -10.57
C ASP A 257 25.08 -21.84 -10.39
N GLY A 258 26.14 -21.64 -9.59
CA GLY A 258 26.84 -20.37 -9.37
C GLY A 258 26.74 -19.83 -7.94
N ASP A 259 27.01 -18.53 -7.78
CA ASP A 259 27.05 -17.86 -6.47
C ASP A 259 25.72 -17.19 -6.10
N PHE A 260 25.31 -17.36 -4.84
CA PHE A 260 24.07 -16.82 -4.28
C PHE A 260 24.32 -16.23 -2.90
N LEU A 261 23.56 -15.22 -2.48
CA LEU A 261 23.57 -14.79 -1.07
C LEU A 261 23.04 -15.92 -0.19
N SER A 262 23.81 -16.30 0.83
CA SER A 262 23.46 -17.38 1.76
C SER A 262 23.01 -16.81 3.10
N PRO A 263 21.70 -16.90 3.43
CA PRO A 263 21.20 -16.53 4.75
C PRO A 263 21.91 -17.28 5.90
N VAL A 264 22.39 -18.50 5.65
CA VAL A 264 23.14 -19.30 6.63
C VAL A 264 24.56 -18.75 6.86
N LYS A 265 25.24 -18.28 5.81
CA LYS A 265 26.54 -17.62 6.02
C LYS A 265 26.37 -16.24 6.66
N MET A 266 25.35 -15.50 6.23
CA MET A 266 25.01 -14.21 6.85
C MET A 266 24.80 -14.35 8.36
N GLU A 267 24.10 -15.37 8.85
CA GLU A 267 23.92 -15.53 10.32
C GLU A 267 25.19 -15.89 11.10
N GLN A 268 26.25 -16.35 10.42
CA GLN A 268 27.53 -16.68 11.05
C GLN A 268 28.43 -15.46 11.19
N ILE A 269 28.28 -14.46 10.31
CA ILE A 269 29.20 -13.32 10.22
C ILE A 269 28.56 -11.99 10.64
N LEU A 270 27.23 -11.87 10.54
CA LEU A 270 26.51 -10.63 10.83
C LEU A 270 26.19 -10.49 12.31
N SER A 271 26.49 -9.32 12.86
CA SER A 271 26.05 -8.88 14.18
C SER A 271 24.57 -8.49 14.18
N ASP A 272 23.98 -8.34 15.37
CA ASP A 272 22.61 -7.82 15.49
C ASP A 272 22.45 -6.39 14.94
N SER A 273 23.50 -5.56 15.01
CA SER A 273 23.52 -4.24 14.37
C SER A 273 23.47 -4.34 12.85
N ASP A 274 24.20 -5.26 12.23
CA ASP A 274 24.17 -5.46 10.77
C ASP A 274 22.77 -5.89 10.31
N TRP A 275 22.14 -6.81 11.03
CA TRP A 275 20.76 -7.22 10.75
C TRP A 275 19.79 -6.05 10.88
N THR A 276 19.98 -5.20 11.90
CA THR A 276 19.15 -4.01 12.10
C THR A 276 19.27 -3.06 10.90
N GLU A 277 20.48 -2.79 10.43
CA GLU A 277 20.72 -1.93 9.26
C GLU A 277 20.12 -2.50 7.98
N ILE A 278 20.26 -3.81 7.72
CA ILE A 278 19.61 -4.46 6.57
C ILE A 278 18.09 -4.28 6.64
N PHE A 279 17.48 -4.46 7.81
CA PHE A 279 16.04 -4.31 7.96
C PHE A 279 15.56 -2.85 7.86
N GLU A 280 16.31 -1.88 8.38
CA GLU A 280 15.98 -0.46 8.20
C GLU A 280 16.09 -0.04 6.73
N ARG A 281 17.11 -0.53 6.00
CA ARG A 281 17.22 -0.33 4.54
C ARG A 281 16.05 -0.91 3.79
N TYR A 282 15.65 -2.14 4.12
CA TYR A 282 14.45 -2.74 3.54
C TYR A 282 13.22 -1.82 3.72
N TYR A 283 13.00 -1.29 4.91
CA TYR A 283 11.85 -0.39 5.15
C TYR A 283 12.00 0.97 4.46
N ALA A 284 13.22 1.47 4.29
CA ALA A 284 13.47 2.66 3.48
C ALA A 284 13.09 2.45 2.00
N ILE A 285 13.45 1.29 1.44
CA ILE A 285 13.08 0.87 0.07
C ILE A 285 11.55 0.73 -0.05
N LYS A 286 10.89 0.15 0.96
CA LYS A 286 9.41 0.07 1.00
C LYS A 286 8.74 1.44 1.01
N ARG A 287 9.30 2.38 1.77
CA ARG A 287 8.83 3.76 1.80
C ARG A 287 8.99 4.42 0.44
N GLU A 288 10.12 4.20 -0.25
CA GLU A 288 10.32 4.68 -1.61
C GLU A 288 9.30 4.10 -2.60
N HIS A 289 9.04 2.79 -2.53
CA HIS A 289 8.02 2.16 -3.36
C HIS A 289 6.63 2.78 -3.18
N ALA A 290 6.22 3.04 -1.94
CA ALA A 290 4.95 3.70 -1.65
C ALA A 290 4.95 5.15 -2.15
N ARG A 291 6.04 5.88 -1.95
CA ARG A 291 6.21 7.26 -2.44
C ARG A 291 6.11 7.36 -3.96
N LEU A 292 6.57 6.36 -4.71
CA LEU A 292 6.44 6.34 -6.17
C LEU A 292 4.99 6.45 -6.66
N LEU A 293 4.00 6.02 -5.87
CA LEU A 293 2.60 6.22 -6.23
C LEU A 293 2.22 7.71 -6.22
N VAL A 294 2.72 8.46 -5.23
CA VAL A 294 2.56 9.93 -5.17
C VAL A 294 3.31 10.60 -6.32
N GLU A 295 4.59 10.24 -6.51
CA GLU A 295 5.43 10.81 -7.58
C GLU A 295 4.81 10.57 -8.97
N ALA A 296 4.26 9.38 -9.23
CA ALA A 296 3.60 9.06 -10.49
C ALA A 296 2.37 9.92 -10.78
N PHE A 297 1.66 10.38 -9.75
CA PHE A 297 0.51 11.27 -9.91
C PHE A 297 0.92 12.74 -10.07
N VAL A 298 2.00 13.16 -9.39
CA VAL A 298 2.51 14.53 -9.43
C VAL A 298 3.30 14.81 -10.71
N GLU A 299 4.10 13.85 -11.16
CA GLU A 299 5.00 13.97 -12.32
C GLU A 299 4.81 12.79 -13.29
N PRO A 300 3.61 12.63 -13.88
CA PRO A 300 3.24 11.43 -14.64
C PRO A 300 4.20 11.13 -15.81
N ASP A 301 4.75 12.14 -16.47
CA ASP A 301 5.63 11.96 -17.62
C ASP A 301 6.95 11.24 -17.27
N LYS A 302 7.37 11.24 -15.99
CA LYS A 302 8.59 10.56 -15.53
C LYS A 302 8.40 9.06 -15.34
N TYR A 303 7.17 8.57 -15.21
CA TYR A 303 6.89 7.21 -14.76
C TYR A 303 5.95 6.49 -15.73
N LYS A 304 6.49 5.52 -16.47
CA LYS A 304 5.74 4.70 -17.42
C LYS A 304 5.47 3.30 -16.88
N CYS A 305 4.38 2.69 -17.33
CA CYS A 305 4.18 1.25 -17.15
C CYS A 305 5.23 0.47 -17.94
N VAL A 306 5.43 -0.79 -17.56
CA VAL A 306 6.48 -1.68 -18.08
C VAL A 306 6.37 -1.85 -19.59
N ASP A 307 5.16 -1.92 -20.15
CA ASP A 307 4.99 -1.99 -21.61
C ASP A 307 5.26 -0.66 -22.35
N GLY A 308 5.42 0.44 -21.61
CA GLY A 308 5.72 1.78 -22.10
C GLY A 308 4.55 2.50 -22.77
N THR A 309 3.35 1.93 -22.75
CA THR A 309 2.18 2.44 -23.49
C THR A 309 1.52 3.64 -22.83
N MET A 310 1.56 3.72 -21.50
CA MET A 310 0.93 4.76 -20.69
C MET A 310 1.87 5.22 -19.57
N ASN A 311 1.61 6.40 -19.01
CA ASN A 311 2.18 6.73 -17.69
C ASN A 311 1.45 5.94 -16.59
N LEU A 312 2.12 5.74 -15.45
CA LEU A 312 1.57 4.93 -14.35
C LEU A 312 0.25 5.47 -13.79
N LYS A 313 0.07 6.79 -13.76
CA LYS A 313 -1.17 7.43 -13.30
C LYS A 313 -2.35 7.04 -14.19
N ASP A 314 -2.21 7.22 -15.50
CA ASP A 314 -3.28 6.95 -16.46
C ASP A 314 -3.54 5.45 -16.59
N TYR A 315 -2.49 4.61 -16.54
CA TYR A 315 -2.63 3.16 -16.47
C TYR A 315 -3.43 2.73 -15.23
N PHE A 316 -3.09 3.26 -14.04
CA PHE A 316 -3.80 2.99 -12.80
C PHE A 316 -5.29 3.33 -12.92
N LYS A 317 -5.60 4.55 -13.36
CA LYS A 317 -6.99 5.02 -13.52
C LYS A 317 -7.76 4.14 -14.52
N HIS A 318 -7.12 3.78 -15.63
CA HIS A 318 -7.72 2.91 -16.64
C HIS A 318 -8.09 1.54 -16.07
N GLU A 319 -7.15 0.89 -15.39
CA GLU A 319 -7.36 -0.45 -14.83
C GLU A 319 -8.41 -0.47 -13.72
N VAL A 320 -8.46 0.56 -12.86
CA VAL A 320 -9.54 0.71 -11.87
C VAL A 320 -10.91 0.72 -12.56
N GLN A 321 -11.04 1.48 -13.65
CA GLN A 321 -12.30 1.57 -14.42
C GLN A 321 -12.64 0.27 -15.14
N VAL A 322 -11.65 -0.42 -15.72
CA VAL A 322 -11.83 -1.71 -16.40
C VAL A 322 -12.29 -2.78 -15.40
N ARG A 323 -11.63 -2.89 -14.25
CA ARG A 323 -12.01 -3.83 -13.18
C ARG A 323 -13.42 -3.56 -12.69
N TRP A 324 -13.75 -2.30 -12.41
CA TRP A 324 -15.08 -1.93 -11.96
C TRP A 324 -16.18 -2.28 -12.97
N LYS A 325 -15.96 -2.03 -14.27
CA LYS A 325 -16.90 -2.43 -15.32
C LYS A 325 -17.06 -3.95 -15.41
N ARG A 326 -15.98 -4.71 -15.27
CA ARG A 326 -16.00 -6.17 -15.33
C ARG A 326 -16.84 -6.79 -14.21
N HIS A 327 -16.81 -6.22 -13.01
CA HIS A 327 -17.60 -6.73 -11.88
C HIS A 327 -19.10 -6.41 -11.96
N ARG A 328 -19.52 -5.51 -12.87
CA ARG A 328 -20.91 -5.15 -13.09
C ARG A 328 -21.59 -5.93 -14.21
N MET A 329 -20.81 -6.69 -15.00
CA MET A 329 -21.29 -7.63 -16.02
C MET A 329 -21.38 -9.02 -15.41
#